data_AF-A0A356P8W8-F1
#
_entry.id   AF-A0A356P8W8-F1
#
_cell.length_a   1.000
_cell.length_b   1.000
_cell.length_c   1.000
_cell.angle_alpha   90.00
_cell.angle_beta   90.00
_cell.angle_gamma   90.00
#
_symmetry.space_group_name_H-M   'P 1'
#
loop_
_entity.id
_entity.type
_entity.pdbx_description
1 polymer ?
#
loop_
_entity_poly.entity_id
_entity_poly.type
_entity_poly.pdbx_seq_one_letter_code
_entity_poly.pdbx_strand_id
1 'polypeptide(L)'
;VGGDPMGTTALGAFAQLIGRQGYDLFFVINPYRPFTRDIPMVTKMFHDIEAVSRLKISGIISNPNLGRGTSLEDLRLGLPLVQEMAKALGLPIAWTAITERHTDQLVN
;
A
#
# COMPACT_ATOMS: atom_id res chain seq x y z
N VAL A 1 -10.36 3.58 2.31
CA VAL A 1 -10.65 3.16 3.71
C VAL A 1 -9.35 3.08 4.50
N GLY A 2 -9.39 3.06 5.83
CA GLY A 2 -8.20 2.78 6.66
C GLY A 2 -7.76 1.32 6.54
N GLY A 3 -6.47 1.06 6.76
CA GLY A 3 -5.89 -0.30 6.81
C GLY A 3 -6.02 -0.97 8.19
N ASP A 4 -6.79 -0.36 9.10
CA ASP A 4 -7.13 -0.92 10.39
C ASP A 4 -8.35 -1.85 10.29
N PRO A 5 -8.64 -2.66 11.33
CA PRO A 5 -9.77 -3.58 11.31
C PRO A 5 -11.12 -2.91 11.04
N MET A 6 -11.37 -1.68 11.53
CA MET A 6 -12.64 -1.00 11.29
C MET A 6 -12.77 -0.56 9.83
N GLY A 7 -11.72 0.05 9.28
CA GLY A 7 -11.68 0.43 7.86
C GLY A 7 -11.84 -0.76 6.91
N THR A 8 -11.24 -1.90 7.26
CA THR A 8 -11.34 -3.15 6.48
C THR A 8 -12.72 -3.78 6.60
N THR A 9 -13.34 -3.73 7.78
CA THR A 9 -14.71 -4.23 8.01
C THR A 9 -15.72 -3.47 7.16
N ALA A 10 -15.55 -2.15 7.02
CA ALA A 10 -16.39 -1.34 6.14
C ALA A 10 -16.34 -1.81 4.68
N LEU A 11 -15.17 -2.22 4.15
CA LEU A 11 -15.09 -2.83 2.82
C LEU A 11 -15.89 -4.12 2.73
N GLY A 12 -15.79 -4.96 3.76
CA GLY A 12 -16.55 -6.22 3.83
C GLY A 12 -18.05 -6.00 3.68
N ALA A 13 -18.60 -4.99 4.33
CA ALA A 13 -20.04 -4.68 4.27
C ALA A 13 -20.52 -4.41 2.83
N PHE A 14 -19.65 -3.89 1.95
CA PHE A 14 -19.98 -3.57 0.56
C PHE A 14 -19.37 -4.53 -0.46
N ALA A 15 -18.72 -5.63 -0.03
CA ALA A 15 -17.94 -6.51 -0.90
C ALA A 15 -18.72 -7.04 -2.13
N GLN A 16 -19.98 -7.44 -1.94
CA GLN A 16 -20.81 -7.91 -3.06
C GLN A 16 -21.11 -6.82 -4.09
N LEU A 17 -21.39 -5.60 -3.62
CA LEU A 17 -21.67 -4.46 -4.49
C LEU A 17 -20.43 -4.06 -5.28
N ILE A 18 -19.29 -3.95 -4.60
CA ILE A 18 -17.98 -3.64 -5.19
C ILE A 18 -17.61 -4.71 -6.24
N GLY A 19 -17.73 -5.99 -5.88
CA GLY A 19 -17.38 -7.10 -6.77
C GLY A 19 -18.20 -7.13 -8.06
N ARG A 20 -19.48 -6.74 -8.02
CA ARG A 20 -20.37 -6.72 -9.20
C ARG A 20 -20.04 -5.60 -10.20
N GLN A 21 -19.35 -4.54 -9.78
CA GLN A 21 -19.02 -3.41 -10.67
C GLN A 21 -17.64 -3.53 -11.31
N GLY A 22 -16.83 -4.51 -10.91
CA GLY A 22 -15.39 -4.52 -11.17
C GLY A 22 -14.68 -3.49 -10.29
N TYR A 23 -13.48 -3.81 -9.83
CA TYR A 23 -12.75 -2.96 -8.91
C TYR A 23 -11.25 -3.19 -9.01
N ASP A 24 -10.51 -2.16 -8.62
CA ASP A 24 -9.11 -2.28 -8.24
C ASP A 24 -8.95 -1.90 -6.77
N LEU A 25 -8.51 -2.87 -5.96
CA LEU A 25 -8.21 -2.63 -4.56
C LEU A 25 -6.70 -2.50 -4.39
N PHE A 26 -6.23 -1.28 -4.10
CA PHE A 26 -4.81 -1.04 -3.89
C PHE A 26 -4.43 -1.08 -2.42
N PHE A 27 -3.36 -1.82 -2.10
CA PHE A 27 -2.77 -1.84 -0.77
C PHE A 27 -1.65 -0.80 -0.68
N VAL A 28 -1.85 0.20 0.17
CA VAL A 28 -0.89 1.30 0.34
C VAL A 28 0.15 0.91 1.38
N ILE A 29 1.41 0.75 0.96
CA ILE A 29 2.51 0.38 1.84
C ILE A 29 3.36 1.63 2.12
N ASN A 30 3.50 1.96 3.40
CA ASN A 30 4.48 2.92 3.87
C ASN A 30 5.55 2.19 4.70
N PRO A 31 6.79 2.03 4.22
CA PRO A 31 7.83 1.28 4.92
C PRO A 31 8.24 1.89 6.28
N TYR A 32 7.80 3.11 6.59
CA TYR A 32 8.11 3.80 7.85
C TYR A 32 7.04 3.66 8.93
N ARG A 33 6.01 2.85 8.70
CA ARG A 33 4.97 2.58 9.71
C ARG A 33 5.21 1.24 10.41
N PRO A 34 4.94 1.13 11.72
CA PRO A 34 5.22 -0.08 12.49
C PRO A 34 4.66 -1.37 11.89
N PHE A 35 3.46 -1.33 11.29
CA PHE A 35 2.78 -2.51 10.75
C PHE A 35 3.09 -2.81 9.28
N THR A 36 3.90 -1.99 8.63
CA THR A 36 4.29 -2.16 7.22
C THR A 36 5.79 -1.96 7.01
N ARG A 37 6.59 -2.14 8.06
CA ARG A 37 8.05 -1.91 8.07
C ARG A 37 8.87 -3.07 7.52
N ASP A 38 8.30 -4.27 7.48
CA ASP A 38 8.98 -5.49 7.04
C ASP A 38 8.00 -6.44 6.32
N ILE A 39 8.57 -7.39 5.58
CA ILE A 39 7.80 -8.35 4.78
C ILE A 39 6.83 -9.16 5.65
N PRO A 40 7.22 -9.76 6.79
CA PRO A 40 6.28 -10.51 7.63
C PRO A 40 5.05 -9.71 8.05
N MET A 41 5.22 -8.44 8.48
CA MET A 41 4.11 -7.60 8.91
C MET A 41 3.20 -7.20 7.75
N VAL A 42 3.79 -6.86 6.59
CA VAL A 42 3.05 -6.53 5.37
C VAL A 42 2.25 -7.74 4.87
N THR A 43 2.85 -8.93 4.84
CA THR A 43 2.17 -10.17 4.42
C THR A 43 1.02 -10.51 5.34
N LYS A 44 1.20 -10.36 6.66
CA LYS A 44 0.10 -10.56 7.61
C LYS A 44 -1.05 -9.58 7.32
N MET A 45 -0.76 -8.30 7.17
CA MET A 45 -1.77 -7.27 6.92
C MET A 45 -2.49 -7.50 5.58
N PHE A 46 -1.77 -7.88 4.53
CA PHE A 46 -2.33 -8.26 3.23
C PHE A 46 -3.38 -9.37 3.38
N HIS A 47 -3.06 -10.46 4.08
CA HIS A 47 -3.99 -11.57 4.29
C HIS A 47 -5.18 -11.19 5.17
N ASP A 48 -4.95 -10.42 6.25
CA ASP A 48 -6.02 -9.93 7.12
C ASP A 48 -7.02 -9.07 6.32
N ILE A 49 -6.53 -8.20 5.44
CA ILE A 49 -7.37 -7.32 4.60
C ILE A 49 -8.22 -8.15 3.65
N GLU A 50 -7.63 -9.09 2.90
CA GLU A 50 -8.39 -9.92 1.97
C GLU A 50 -9.43 -10.79 2.70
N ALA A 51 -9.07 -11.35 3.85
CA ALA A 51 -9.96 -12.20 4.63
C ALA A 51 -11.18 -11.43 5.16
N VAL A 52 -10.96 -10.26 5.76
CA VAL A 52 -12.04 -9.45 6.37
C VAL A 52 -12.89 -8.76 5.30
N SER A 53 -12.25 -8.17 4.28
CA SER A 53 -12.95 -7.47 3.21
C SER A 53 -13.65 -8.40 2.23
N ARG A 54 -13.19 -9.66 2.10
CA ARG A 54 -13.59 -10.61 1.05
C ARG A 54 -13.36 -10.09 -0.37
N LEU A 55 -12.44 -9.13 -0.52
CA LEU A 55 -11.98 -8.58 -1.79
C LEU A 55 -10.52 -8.98 -2.00
N LYS A 56 -10.09 -8.99 -3.27
CA LYS A 56 -8.72 -9.27 -3.66
C LYS A 56 -7.95 -7.99 -3.91
N ILE A 57 -6.74 -7.90 -3.41
CA ILE A 57 -5.88 -6.75 -3.65
C ILE A 57 -5.30 -6.87 -5.06
N SER A 58 -5.49 -5.83 -5.88
CA SER A 58 -5.07 -5.78 -7.29
C SER A 58 -3.62 -5.33 -7.45
N GLY A 59 -3.09 -4.56 -6.49
CA GLY A 59 -1.74 -4.02 -6.58
C GLY A 59 -1.35 -3.18 -5.38
N ILE A 60 -0.14 -2.64 -5.42
CA ILE A 60 0.47 -1.89 -4.33
C ILE A 60 0.66 -0.42 -4.74
N ILE A 61 0.43 0.47 -3.78
CA ILE A 61 0.90 1.86 -3.86
C ILE A 61 2.08 2.00 -2.91
N SER A 62 3.25 2.33 -3.46
CA SER A 62 4.44 2.66 -2.69
C SER A 62 4.31 4.06 -2.12
N ASN A 63 4.30 4.20 -0.80
CA ASN A 63 4.13 5.48 -0.11
C ASN A 63 5.20 5.70 0.99
N PRO A 64 6.49 5.82 0.62
CA PRO A 64 7.58 6.12 1.54
C PRO A 64 7.46 7.56 2.06
N ASN A 65 6.69 7.74 3.14
CA ASN A 65 6.25 9.06 3.57
C ASN A 65 6.37 9.25 5.10
N LEU A 66 7.10 10.29 5.50
CA LEU A 66 7.25 10.80 6.87
C LEU A 66 6.49 12.13 7.09
N GLY A 67 5.50 12.42 6.25
CA GLY A 67 4.71 13.65 6.28
C GLY A 67 5.52 14.84 5.75
N ARG A 68 5.49 15.97 6.46
CA ARG A 68 6.27 17.17 6.08
C ARG A 68 7.78 16.94 6.09
N GLY A 69 8.24 15.91 6.81
CA GLY A 69 9.64 15.53 6.91
C GLY A 69 10.20 14.70 5.76
N THR A 70 9.37 14.22 4.81
CA THR A 70 9.80 13.30 3.74
C THR A 70 10.88 13.92 2.85
N SER A 71 12.13 13.48 2.99
CA SER A 71 13.25 13.90 2.15
C SER A 71 13.32 13.09 0.85
N LEU A 72 14.19 13.52 -0.09
CA LEU A 72 14.51 12.70 -1.26
C LEU A 72 15.16 11.38 -0.88
N GLU A 73 15.99 11.39 0.17
CA GLU A 73 16.70 10.19 0.63
C GLU A 73 15.70 9.16 1.15
N ASP A 74 14.66 9.59 1.87
CA ASP A 74 13.56 8.72 2.27
C ASP A 74 12.90 8.08 1.03
N LEU A 75 12.57 8.85 -0.01
CA LEU A 75 11.98 8.28 -1.23
C LEU A 75 12.91 7.24 -1.88
N ARG A 76 14.22 7.52 -1.96
CA ARG A 76 15.24 6.63 -2.56
C ARG A 76 15.45 5.35 -1.75
N LEU A 77 15.42 5.43 -0.42
CA LEU A 77 15.60 4.28 0.45
C LEU A 77 14.31 3.46 0.60
N GLY A 78 13.15 4.13 0.64
CA GLY A 78 11.87 3.50 0.87
C GLY A 78 11.31 2.77 -0.34
N LEU A 79 11.54 3.26 -1.56
CA LEU A 79 11.02 2.61 -2.78
C LEU A 79 11.55 1.16 -2.96
N PRO A 80 12.86 0.88 -2.83
CA PRO A 80 13.38 -0.49 -2.89
C PRO A 80 12.75 -1.43 -1.85
N LEU A 81 12.50 -0.95 -0.63
CA LEU A 81 11.84 -1.77 0.40
C LEU A 81 10.43 -2.19 -0.03
N VAL A 82 9.66 -1.26 -0.61
CA VAL A 82 8.32 -1.59 -1.11
C VAL A 82 8.40 -2.51 -2.33
N GLN A 83 9.42 -2.39 -3.18
CA GLN A 83 9.65 -3.32 -4.31
C GLN A 83 9.90 -4.74 -3.82
N GLU A 84 10.69 -4.93 -2.77
CA GLU A 84 10.90 -6.24 -2.15
C GLU A 84 9.62 -6.82 -1.55
N MET A 85 8.84 -5.99 -0.85
CA MET A 85 7.53 -6.38 -0.32
C MET A 85 6.55 -6.76 -1.43
N ALA A 86 6.49 -5.98 -2.51
CA ALA A 86 5.65 -6.25 -3.66
C ALA A 86 6.01 -7.57 -4.34
N LYS A 87 7.31 -7.83 -4.51
CA LYS A 87 7.83 -9.10 -5.02
C LYS A 87 7.44 -10.26 -4.11
N ALA A 88 7.55 -10.11 -2.80
CA ALA A 88 7.16 -11.14 -1.83
C ALA A 88 5.66 -11.45 -1.86
N LEU A 89 4.82 -10.44 -2.12
CA LEU A 89 3.37 -10.60 -2.27
C LEU A 89 2.93 -11.06 -3.66
N GLY A 90 3.83 -11.05 -4.66
CA GLY A 90 3.49 -11.34 -6.04
C GLY A 90 2.58 -10.30 -6.68
N LEU A 91 2.63 -9.04 -6.22
CA LEU A 91 1.77 -7.96 -6.68
C LEU A 91 2.55 -6.89 -7.45
N PRO A 92 1.94 -6.25 -8.47
CA PRO A 92 2.55 -5.11 -9.13
C PRO A 92 2.49 -3.86 -8.23
N ILE A 93 3.49 -2.99 -8.37
CA ILE A 93 3.40 -1.60 -7.88
C ILE A 93 2.71 -0.79 -8.97
N ALA A 94 1.50 -0.31 -8.70
CA ALA A 94 0.72 0.49 -9.63
C ALA A 94 1.21 1.95 -9.65
N TRP A 95 1.55 2.49 -8.47
CA TRP A 95 2.02 3.87 -8.32
C TRP A 95 3.01 4.02 -7.18
N THR A 96 3.84 5.05 -7.29
CA THR A 96 4.70 5.55 -6.19
C THR A 96 4.25 6.96 -5.84
N ALA A 97 3.85 7.16 -4.59
CA ALA A 97 3.51 8.46 -4.05
C ALA A 97 4.78 9.23 -3.69
N ILE A 98 4.87 10.46 -4.18
CA ILE A 98 5.98 11.38 -3.92
C ILE A 98 5.42 12.71 -3.41
N THR A 99 6.26 13.48 -2.71
CA THR A 99 5.88 14.84 -2.32
C THR A 99 6.08 15.77 -3.51
N GLU A 100 5.15 16.70 -3.76
CA GLU A 100 5.19 17.63 -4.91
C GLU A 100 6.53 18.35 -5.07
N ARG A 101 7.14 18.77 -3.95
CA ARG A 101 8.46 19.43 -3.92
C ARG A 101 9.62 18.59 -4.50
N HIS A 102 9.42 17.29 -4.66
CA HIS A 102 10.42 16.34 -5.13
C HIS A 102 10.10 15.79 -6.54
N THR A 103 9.06 16.30 -7.20
CA THR A 103 8.57 15.78 -8.49
C THR A 103 9.63 15.84 -9.59
N ASP A 104 10.33 16.96 -9.73
CA ASP A 104 11.32 17.18 -10.79
C ASP A 104 12.59 16.31 -10.63
N GLN A 105 12.76 15.68 -9.47
CA GLN A 105 14.00 14.99 -9.08
C GLN A 105 13.90 13.47 -9.26
N LEU A 106 12.72 12.94 -9.55
CA LEU A 106 12.45 11.51 -9.73
C LEU A 106 11.85 11.16 -11.11
N VAL A 107 11.43 12.16 -11.88
CA VAL A 107 10.97 12.00 -13.26
C VAL A 107 12.13 12.33 -14.21
N ASN A 108 13.07 11.40 -14.34
CA ASN A 108 14.06 11.34 -15.43
C ASN A 108 14.34 9.88 -15.77
#